data_AF-A0AAW2LHK1-F1
#
_entry.id   AF-A0AAW2LHK1-F1
#
_cell.length_a   1.000
_cell.length_b   1.000
_cell.length_c   1.000
_cell.angle_alpha   90.00
_cell.angle_beta   90.00
_cell.angle_gamma   90.00
#
_symmetry.space_group_name_H-M   'P 1'
#
loop_
_entity.id
_entity.type
_entity.pdbx_description
1 polymer ?
#
loop_
_entity_poly.entity_id
_entity_poly.type
_entity_poly.pdbx_seq_one_letter_code
_entity_poly.pdbx_strand_id
1 'polypeptide(L)'
;MSQKPNSTTNSLKFLYSYGGRIVPRSSDGKLRYVGGYTRVLSIDRSITYAELMVKFGESCGSSVNLKCKLPSEDLDVLVSVKSDEDLRSVMDEYERESPEAKIRAVLFPSNCTKKVSPPSSPMSCFDFPSAPLPPRVKAPSAACYHAAQPYVASHRCSPPAVGYPVTAGKYRCYEARSPRRFHHVPQRNNSH
;
A
#
# COMPACT_ATOMS: atom_id res chain seq x y z
N MET A 1 55.94 -1.89 -2.28
CA MET A 1 54.52 -1.70 -1.95
C MET A 1 53.67 -2.55 -2.88
N SER A 2 52.98 -3.57 -2.37
CA SER A 2 51.97 -4.29 -3.14
C SER A 2 50.79 -3.36 -3.40
N GLN A 3 50.63 -2.90 -4.64
CA GLN A 3 49.36 -2.32 -5.07
C GLN A 3 48.36 -3.47 -5.17
N LYS A 4 47.38 -3.48 -4.27
CA LYS A 4 46.19 -4.32 -4.37
C LYS A 4 45.48 -3.89 -5.65
N PRO A 5 45.19 -4.78 -6.62
CA PRO A 5 44.40 -4.39 -7.76
C PRO A 5 43.05 -3.93 -7.22
N ASN A 6 42.72 -2.65 -7.42
CA ASN A 6 41.35 -2.19 -7.24
C ASN A 6 40.53 -2.94 -8.29
N SER A 7 39.97 -4.07 -7.89
CA SER A 7 38.96 -4.78 -8.66
C SER A 7 37.83 -3.78 -8.85
N THR A 8 37.72 -3.23 -10.05
CA THR A 8 36.52 -2.54 -10.50
C THR A 8 35.39 -3.56 -10.32
N THR A 9 34.69 -3.49 -9.20
CA THR A 9 33.65 -4.46 -8.89
C THR A 9 32.57 -4.23 -9.94
N ASN A 10 32.44 -5.14 -10.91
CA ASN A 10 31.39 -5.12 -11.95
C ASN A 10 29.97 -5.21 -11.38
N SER A 11 29.84 -5.19 -10.05
CA SER A 11 28.58 -5.18 -9.34
C SER A 11 28.09 -3.76 -9.06
N LEU A 12 26.87 -3.47 -9.49
CA LEU A 12 26.08 -2.30 -9.10
C LEU A 12 25.26 -2.62 -7.85
N LYS A 13 25.10 -1.64 -6.94
CA LYS A 13 24.36 -1.81 -5.68
C LYS A 13 23.19 -0.83 -5.59
N PHE A 14 21.99 -1.36 -5.37
CA PHE A 14 20.80 -0.59 -5.06
C PHE A 14 20.53 -0.63 -3.56
N LEU A 15 20.43 0.53 -2.91
CA LEU A 15 19.82 0.67 -1.59
C LEU A 15 18.35 1.07 -1.79
N TYR A 16 17.43 0.13 -1.60
CA TYR A 16 16.03 0.33 -1.95
C TYR A 16 15.11 0.24 -0.73
N SER A 17 14.08 1.08 -0.69
CA SER A 17 13.08 1.09 0.38
C SER A 17 11.67 0.85 -0.15
N TYR A 18 10.85 0.06 0.56
CA TYR A 18 9.48 -0.29 0.15
C TYR A 18 8.57 -0.60 1.35
N GLY A 19 7.25 -0.50 1.17
CA GLY A 19 6.25 -0.78 2.22
C GLY A 19 6.12 0.28 3.32
N GLY A 20 6.89 1.36 3.26
CA GLY A 20 6.80 2.54 4.11
C GLY A 20 6.19 3.73 3.36
N ARG A 21 6.40 4.93 3.90
CA ARG A 21 5.87 6.18 3.34
C ARG A 21 6.90 7.31 3.40
N ILE A 22 6.80 8.23 2.45
CA ILE A 22 7.56 9.48 2.45
C ILE A 22 6.75 10.53 3.20
N VAL A 23 7.34 11.16 4.21
CA VAL A 23 6.68 12.19 5.03
C VAL A 23 7.62 13.39 5.24
N PRO A 24 7.09 14.62 5.36
CA PRO A 24 7.87 15.76 5.79
C PRO A 24 8.46 15.55 7.19
N ARG A 25 9.71 15.97 7.37
CA ARG A 25 10.37 16.00 8.68
C ARG A 25 9.95 17.29 9.41
N SER A 26 9.60 17.16 10.69
CA SER A 26 9.07 18.28 11.49
C SER A 26 10.08 19.38 11.78
N SER A 27 11.38 19.10 11.71
CA SER A 27 12.44 20.07 12.01
C SER A 27 12.69 21.09 10.90
N ASP A 28 12.58 20.67 9.64
CA ASP A 28 13.06 21.44 8.48
C ASP A 28 12.21 21.25 7.22
N GLY A 29 11.11 20.50 7.28
CA GLY A 29 10.20 20.29 6.15
C GLY A 29 10.68 19.30 5.09
N LYS A 30 11.97 18.91 5.08
CA LYS A 30 12.51 17.95 4.11
C LYS A 30 11.83 16.59 4.19
N LEU A 31 11.69 15.93 3.05
CA LEU A 31 11.08 14.60 2.99
C LEU A 31 12.02 13.52 3.55
N ARG A 32 11.43 12.60 4.32
CA ARG A 32 12.10 11.41 4.84
C ARG A 32 11.25 10.16 4.61
N TYR A 33 11.91 9.02 4.41
CA TYR A 33 11.25 7.72 4.38
C TYR A 33 11.02 7.20 5.80
N VAL A 34 9.81 6.74 6.13
CA VAL A 34 9.45 6.24 7.46
C VAL A 34 8.68 4.91 7.34
N GLY A 35 9.04 3.95 8.19
CA GLY A 35 8.49 2.60 8.20
C GLY A 35 8.98 1.76 7.03
N GLY A 36 8.32 0.63 6.78
CA GLY A 36 8.66 -0.28 5.68
C GLY A 36 9.98 -1.02 5.88
N TYR A 37 10.58 -1.43 4.76
CA TYR A 37 11.83 -2.16 4.69
C TYR A 37 12.85 -1.37 3.87
N THR A 38 14.12 -1.47 4.26
CA THR A 38 15.26 -1.00 3.47
C THR A 38 16.23 -2.15 3.27
N ARG A 39 16.55 -2.46 2.01
CA ARG A 39 17.38 -3.60 1.62
C ARG A 39 18.45 -3.17 0.62
N VAL A 40 19.48 -3.99 0.48
CA VAL A 40 20.52 -3.81 -0.54
C VAL A 40 20.43 -4.95 -1.55
N LEU A 41 20.31 -4.60 -2.83
CA LEU A 41 20.37 -5.55 -3.94
C LEU A 41 21.68 -5.30 -4.71
N SER A 42 22.50 -6.33 -4.83
CA SER A 42 23.72 -6.30 -5.65
C SER A 42 23.46 -7.04 -6.95
N ILE A 43 23.75 -6.42 -8.08
CA ILE A 43 23.51 -6.93 -9.44
C ILE A 43 24.69 -6.63 -10.34
N ASP A 44 24.74 -7.26 -11.51
CA ASP A 44 25.73 -6.92 -12.53
C ASP A 44 25.37 -5.60 -13.22
N ARG A 45 26.38 -4.83 -13.66
CA ARG A 45 26.18 -3.57 -14.40
C ARG A 45 25.52 -3.74 -15.77
N SER A 46 25.59 -4.94 -16.37
CA SER A 46 24.97 -5.23 -17.67
C SER A 46 23.48 -5.58 -17.60
N ILE A 47 22.87 -5.54 -16.40
CA ILE A 47 21.47 -5.90 -16.19
C ILE A 47 20.51 -5.02 -16.99
N THR A 48 19.47 -5.63 -17.55
CA THR A 48 18.38 -4.92 -18.20
C THR A 48 17.35 -4.43 -17.20
N TYR A 49 16.58 -3.39 -17.55
CA TYR A 49 15.48 -2.89 -16.74
C TYR A 49 14.45 -4.00 -16.45
N ALA A 50 14.13 -4.84 -17.44
CA ALA A 50 13.20 -5.95 -17.26
C ALA A 50 13.66 -6.94 -16.17
N GLU A 51 14.92 -7.38 -16.22
CA GLU A 51 15.50 -8.28 -15.22
C GLU A 51 15.59 -7.63 -13.84
N LEU A 52 15.93 -6.34 -13.78
CA LEU A 52 15.96 -5.57 -12.54
C LEU A 52 14.58 -5.55 -11.87
N MET A 53 13.52 -5.32 -12.65
CA MET A 53 12.15 -5.30 -12.15
C MET A 53 11.68 -6.68 -11.67
N VAL A 54 12.11 -7.77 -12.32
CA VAL A 54 11.86 -9.14 -11.84
C VAL A 54 12.49 -9.35 -10.47
N LYS A 55 13.78 -9.03 -10.29
CA LYS A 55 14.48 -9.15 -9.00
C LYS A 55 13.80 -8.34 -7.89
N PHE A 56 13.37 -7.11 -8.20
CA PHE A 56 12.63 -6.31 -7.25
C PHE A 56 11.28 -6.94 -6.90
N GLY A 57 10.54 -7.41 -7.91
CA GLY A 57 9.26 -8.08 -7.74
C GLY A 57 9.34 -9.32 -6.85
N GLU A 58 10.33 -10.20 -7.10
CA GLU A 58 10.61 -11.38 -6.28
C GLU A 58 10.96 -11.00 -4.83
N SER A 59 11.81 -9.99 -4.65
CA SER A 59 12.25 -9.56 -3.32
C SER A 59 11.13 -8.91 -2.48
N CYS A 60 10.18 -8.25 -3.15
CA CYS A 60 9.05 -7.56 -2.51
C CYS A 60 7.81 -8.45 -2.38
N GLY A 61 7.73 -9.54 -3.14
CA GLY A 61 6.54 -10.40 -3.22
C GLY A 61 5.39 -9.81 -4.05
N SER A 62 5.64 -8.74 -4.82
CA SER A 62 4.63 -8.07 -5.64
C SER A 62 5.27 -7.24 -6.75
N SER A 63 4.56 -6.98 -7.83
CA SER A 63 4.99 -6.04 -8.85
C SER A 63 5.13 -4.61 -8.28
N VAL A 64 6.20 -3.93 -8.65
CA VAL A 64 6.55 -2.59 -8.15
C VAL A 64 6.91 -1.65 -9.30
N ASN A 65 6.94 -0.36 -9.02
CA ASN A 65 7.50 0.70 -9.86
C ASN A 65 8.77 1.23 -9.19
N LEU A 66 9.83 1.40 -9.97
CA LEU A 66 11.13 1.88 -9.52
C LEU A 66 11.22 3.40 -9.64
N LYS A 67 11.57 4.08 -8.54
CA LYS A 67 12.01 5.47 -8.57
C LYS A 67 13.33 5.63 -7.83
N CYS A 68 14.23 6.43 -8.37
CA CYS A 68 15.58 6.65 -7.85
C CYS A 68 15.80 8.11 -7.46
N LYS A 69 16.59 8.34 -6.41
CA LYS A 69 17.21 9.63 -6.12
C LYS A 69 18.35 9.83 -7.13
N LEU A 70 18.67 11.07 -7.49
CA LEU A 70 19.99 11.41 -8.06
C LEU A 70 20.99 11.62 -6.91
N PRO A 71 22.31 11.44 -7.09
CA PRO A 71 23.29 11.46 -5.98
C PRO A 71 23.15 12.68 -5.04
N SER A 72 22.98 13.87 -5.62
CA SER A 72 22.96 15.16 -4.90
C SER A 72 21.57 15.63 -4.45
N GLU A 73 20.51 14.97 -4.91
CA GLU A 73 19.12 15.40 -4.69
C GLU A 73 18.52 14.92 -3.35
N ASP A 74 17.30 15.33 -3.01
CA ASP A 74 16.57 14.84 -1.82
C ASP A 74 15.41 13.89 -2.19
N LEU A 75 14.64 13.40 -1.21
CA LEU A 75 13.54 12.44 -1.45
C LEU A 75 12.28 13.05 -2.09
N ASP A 76 12.24 14.37 -2.23
CA ASP A 76 11.25 15.12 -3.00
C ASP A 76 11.51 15.10 -4.51
N VAL A 77 12.75 14.83 -4.93
CA VAL A 77 13.15 14.76 -6.34
C VAL A 77 13.51 13.32 -6.70
N LEU A 78 12.46 12.52 -6.98
CA LEU A 78 12.62 11.13 -7.42
C LEU A 78 12.37 11.00 -8.92
N VAL A 79 13.32 10.40 -9.62
CA VAL A 79 13.24 10.07 -11.05
C VAL A 79 12.60 8.69 -11.22
N SER A 80 11.56 8.59 -12.06
CA SER A 80 10.95 7.30 -12.41
C SER A 80 11.79 6.62 -13.47
N VAL A 81 12.20 5.38 -13.22
CA VAL A 81 12.93 4.57 -14.20
C VAL A 81 11.93 3.64 -14.88
N LYS A 82 11.80 3.70 -16.21
CA LYS A 82 10.84 2.90 -16.97
C LYS A 82 11.44 2.16 -18.16
N SER A 83 12.70 2.41 -18.47
CA SER A 83 13.40 1.85 -19.62
C SER A 83 14.88 1.60 -19.30
N ASP A 84 15.57 0.87 -20.18
CA ASP A 84 17.01 0.67 -20.09
C ASP A 84 17.80 1.98 -20.27
N GLU A 85 17.27 2.93 -21.04
CA GLU A 85 17.87 4.26 -21.20
C GLU A 85 17.84 5.06 -19.89
N ASP A 86 16.67 5.09 -19.23
CA ASP A 86 16.54 5.73 -17.91
C ASP A 86 17.47 5.08 -16.88
N LEU A 87 17.58 3.75 -16.90
CA LEU A 87 18.42 3.00 -15.97
C LEU A 87 19.89 3.36 -16.15
N ARG A 88 20.38 3.39 -17.39
CA ARG A 88 21.76 3.80 -17.72
C ARG A 88 22.02 5.24 -17.30
N SER A 89 21.10 6.15 -17.59
CA SER A 89 21.23 7.56 -17.20
C SER A 89 21.40 7.72 -15.69
N VAL A 90 20.58 7.03 -14.89
CA VAL A 90 20.73 7.03 -13.42
C VAL A 90 22.06 6.41 -13.00
N MET A 91 22.47 5.29 -13.59
CA MET A 91 23.74 4.64 -13.28
C MET A 91 24.93 5.56 -13.54
N ASP A 92 24.96 6.21 -14.69
CA ASP A 92 26.04 7.09 -15.10
C ASP A 92 26.17 8.32 -14.20
N GLU A 93 25.04 8.90 -13.76
CA GLU A 93 25.03 10.00 -12.77
C GLU A 93 25.71 9.57 -11.46
N TYR A 94 25.42 8.37 -10.97
CA TYR A 94 26.05 7.84 -9.77
C TYR A 94 27.54 7.51 -9.96
N GLU A 95 27.91 6.98 -11.12
CA GLU A 95 29.31 6.67 -11.43
C GLU A 95 30.17 7.93 -11.55
N ARG A 96 29.61 9.02 -12.11
CA ARG A 96 30.25 10.34 -12.16
C ARG A 96 30.54 10.91 -10.77
N GLU A 97 29.61 10.74 -9.82
CA GLU A 97 29.79 11.22 -8.45
C GLU A 97 30.75 10.32 -7.65
N SER A 98 30.52 9.01 -7.65
CA SER A 98 31.40 8.04 -7.00
C SER A 98 31.13 6.62 -7.50
N PRO A 99 32.15 5.90 -8.01
CA PRO A 99 31.99 4.56 -8.60
C PRO A 99 31.59 3.48 -7.59
N GLU A 100 31.70 3.75 -6.29
CA GLU A 100 31.28 2.84 -5.21
C GLU A 100 29.93 3.23 -4.58
N ALA A 101 29.30 4.32 -5.04
CA ALA A 101 28.04 4.79 -4.51
C ALA A 101 26.90 3.79 -4.76
N LYS A 102 25.96 3.74 -3.81
CA LYS A 102 24.75 2.93 -3.92
C LYS A 102 23.65 3.79 -4.52
N ILE A 103 23.03 3.31 -5.61
CA ILE A 103 21.84 3.95 -6.16
C ILE A 103 20.74 3.88 -5.11
N ARG A 104 20.18 5.04 -4.72
CA ARG A 104 19.12 5.10 -3.70
C ARG A 104 17.77 5.04 -4.39
N ALA A 105 16.99 4.01 -4.08
CA ALA A 105 15.70 3.77 -4.71
C ALA A 105 14.55 3.69 -3.70
N VAL A 106 13.35 4.05 -4.16
CA VAL A 106 12.09 3.84 -3.46
C VAL A 106 11.17 3.06 -4.40
N LEU A 107 10.71 1.91 -3.94
CA LEU A 107 9.79 1.06 -4.70
C LEU A 107 8.36 1.35 -4.27
N PHE A 108 7.51 1.58 -5.26
CA PHE A 108 6.09 1.83 -5.07
C PHE A 108 5.30 0.62 -5.59
N PRO A 109 4.22 0.19 -4.94
CA PRO A 109 3.36 -0.86 -5.48
C PRO A 109 2.91 -0.50 -6.91
N SER A 110 2.98 -1.45 -7.84
CA SER A 110 2.36 -1.27 -9.14
C SER A 110 0.96 -1.86 -9.12
N ASN A 111 -0.01 -1.02 -9.43
CA ASN A 111 -1.42 -1.37 -9.57
C ASN A 111 -1.65 -2.18 -10.85
N CYS A 112 -1.07 -3.38 -10.94
CA CYS A 112 -1.46 -4.36 -11.93
C CYS A 112 -2.77 -5.01 -11.47
N THR A 113 -3.87 -4.25 -11.51
CA THR A 113 -5.19 -4.85 -11.40
C THR A 113 -5.48 -5.57 -12.69
N LYS A 114 -5.10 -6.85 -12.79
CA LYS A 114 -5.87 -7.78 -13.61
C LYS A 114 -7.25 -7.89 -12.93
N LYS A 115 -8.11 -6.89 -13.14
CA LYS A 115 -9.55 -7.06 -12.91
C LYS A 115 -10.01 -8.04 -13.98
N VAL A 116 -9.84 -9.33 -13.70
CA VAL A 116 -10.69 -10.34 -14.33
C VAL A 116 -12.07 -10.00 -13.79
N SER A 117 -12.84 -9.24 -14.57
CA SER A 117 -14.28 -9.13 -14.34
C SER A 117 -14.80 -10.54 -14.15
N PRO A 118 -15.65 -10.83 -13.14
CA PRO A 118 -16.25 -12.14 -13.03
C PRO A 118 -16.88 -12.49 -14.39
N PRO A 119 -16.73 -13.73 -14.89
CA PRO A 119 -17.40 -14.13 -16.11
C PRO A 119 -18.89 -13.82 -15.93
N SER A 120 -19.47 -13.10 -16.90
CA SER A 120 -20.92 -12.92 -16.99
C SER A 120 -21.55 -14.28 -16.77
N SER A 121 -22.44 -14.38 -15.78
CA SER A 121 -23.07 -15.62 -15.34
C SER A 121 -23.43 -16.52 -16.54
N PRO A 122 -23.24 -17.85 -16.44
CA PRO A 122 -23.72 -18.74 -17.49
C PRO A 122 -25.23 -18.52 -17.64
N MET A 123 -25.72 -18.31 -18.87
CA MET A 123 -27.15 -18.30 -19.15
C MET A 123 -27.74 -19.59 -18.56
N SER A 124 -28.67 -19.46 -17.62
CA SER A 124 -29.44 -20.60 -17.12
C SER A 124 -30.43 -21.01 -18.20
N CYS A 125 -30.03 -21.85 -19.14
CA CYS A 125 -30.88 -22.36 -20.22
C CYS A 125 -31.63 -23.66 -19.84
N PHE A 126 -32.25 -23.69 -18.66
CA PHE A 126 -33.19 -24.74 -18.30
C PHE A 126 -34.59 -24.16 -18.12
N ASP A 127 -35.26 -23.90 -19.24
CA ASP A 127 -36.70 -23.75 -19.27
C ASP A 127 -37.33 -25.14 -19.24
N PHE A 128 -37.77 -25.57 -18.04
CA PHE A 128 -38.66 -26.72 -17.91
C PHE A 128 -40.06 -26.26 -18.32
N PRO A 129 -40.70 -26.84 -19.35
CA PRO A 129 -42.02 -26.39 -19.77
C PRO A 129 -43.03 -26.71 -18.66
N SER A 130 -43.46 -25.67 -17.95
CA SER A 130 -44.53 -25.78 -16.96
C SER A 130 -45.83 -26.14 -17.68
N ALA A 131 -46.50 -27.18 -17.21
CA ALA A 131 -47.77 -27.67 -17.74
C ALA A 131 -48.85 -26.57 -17.77
N PRO A 132 -49.87 -26.67 -18.66
CA PRO A 132 -50.88 -25.63 -18.81
C PRO A 132 -51.78 -25.52 -17.56
N LEU A 133 -51.99 -24.29 -17.07
CA LEU A 133 -53.00 -23.96 -16.06
C LEU A 133 -54.42 -24.01 -16.67
N PRO A 134 -55.45 -24.39 -15.89
CA PRO A 134 -56.84 -24.43 -16.35
C PRO A 134 -57.45 -23.03 -16.53
N PRO A 135 -58.58 -22.89 -17.24
CA PRO A 135 -59.10 -21.60 -17.68
C PRO A 135 -59.63 -20.76 -16.52
N ARG A 136 -59.18 -19.51 -16.46
CA ARG A 136 -59.65 -18.50 -15.51
C ARG A 136 -61.02 -17.97 -15.97
N VAL A 137 -62.06 -18.21 -15.16
CA VAL A 137 -63.40 -17.65 -15.34
C VAL A 137 -63.34 -16.12 -15.23
N LYS A 138 -63.98 -15.40 -16.16
CA LYS A 138 -64.14 -13.94 -16.13
C LYS A 138 -65.36 -13.55 -15.29
N ALA A 139 -65.22 -12.55 -14.44
CA ALA A 139 -66.32 -11.78 -13.86
C ALA A 139 -65.81 -10.37 -13.47
N PRO A 140 -66.66 -9.34 -13.35
CA PRO A 140 -66.57 -8.15 -14.20
C PRO A 140 -66.03 -6.89 -13.50
N SER A 141 -65.74 -5.91 -14.33
CA SER A 141 -65.36 -4.53 -14.01
C SER A 141 -66.44 -3.83 -13.18
N ALA A 142 -66.05 -3.15 -12.10
CA ALA A 142 -66.85 -2.09 -11.50
C ALA A 142 -65.97 -0.88 -11.20
N ALA A 143 -66.51 0.26 -11.60
CA ALA A 143 -65.87 1.54 -11.75
C ALA A 143 -65.63 2.28 -10.42
N CYS A 144 -64.77 3.28 -10.53
CA CYS A 144 -64.31 4.24 -9.55
C CYS A 144 -65.43 5.02 -8.86
N TYR A 145 -65.27 5.30 -7.56
CA TYR A 145 -65.69 6.57 -6.98
C TYR A 145 -64.57 7.12 -6.08
N HIS A 146 -64.16 8.35 -6.40
CA HIS A 146 -63.31 9.20 -5.58
C HIS A 146 -64.10 9.67 -4.33
N ALA A 147 -63.45 9.63 -3.17
CA ALA A 147 -63.71 10.56 -2.07
C ALA A 147 -62.44 10.70 -1.21
N ALA A 148 -62.24 11.91 -0.69
CA ALA A 148 -60.96 12.47 -0.27
C ALA A 148 -60.37 11.96 1.07
N GLN A 149 -59.02 11.94 1.10
CA GLN A 149 -58.01 12.21 2.16
C GLN A 149 -58.46 12.66 3.58
N PRO A 150 -57.66 12.49 4.67
CA PRO A 150 -56.20 12.75 4.68
C PRO A 150 -55.28 11.92 5.62
N TYR A 151 -53.98 12.11 5.35
CA TYR A 151 -52.79 12.09 6.21
C TYR A 151 -52.20 10.77 6.79
N VAL A 152 -51.09 10.36 6.15
CA VAL A 152 -49.85 9.75 6.67
C VAL A 152 -49.86 8.98 8.00
N ALA A 153 -49.74 7.65 7.89
CA ALA A 153 -49.13 6.79 8.91
C ALA A 153 -48.05 5.92 8.24
N SER A 154 -46.81 6.39 8.27
CA SER A 154 -45.65 5.63 7.78
C SER A 154 -45.27 4.54 8.79
N HIS A 155 -45.72 3.31 8.55
CA HIS A 155 -45.14 2.13 9.19
C HIS A 155 -43.73 1.90 8.66
N ARG A 156 -42.72 2.31 9.43
CA ARG A 156 -41.35 1.82 9.26
C ARG A 156 -41.22 0.50 10.01
N CYS A 157 -41.10 -0.60 9.25
CA CYS A 157 -40.61 -1.86 9.77
C CYS A 157 -39.11 -1.74 10.06
N SER A 158 -38.75 -1.85 11.34
CA SER A 158 -37.38 -2.04 11.80
C SER A 158 -36.96 -3.51 11.60
N PRO A 159 -35.73 -3.82 11.15
CA PRO A 159 -35.20 -5.18 11.21
C PRO A 159 -34.84 -5.56 12.67
N PRO A 160 -34.91 -6.86 13.05
CA PRO A 160 -34.60 -7.28 14.41
C PRO A 160 -33.08 -7.23 14.68
N ALA A 161 -32.70 -6.60 15.79
CA ALA A 161 -31.34 -6.61 16.30
C ALA A 161 -31.02 -7.98 16.94
N VAL A 162 -29.96 -8.61 16.47
CA VAL A 162 -29.33 -9.78 17.08
C VAL A 162 -28.71 -9.33 18.42
N GLY A 163 -29.23 -9.84 19.53
CA GLY A 163 -28.71 -9.57 20.88
C GLY A 163 -27.56 -10.52 21.23
N TYR A 164 -26.43 -9.95 21.65
CA TYR A 164 -25.39 -10.66 22.40
C TYR A 164 -25.52 -10.29 23.90
N PRO A 165 -25.41 -11.26 24.83
CA PRO A 165 -25.45 -10.94 26.26
C PRO A 165 -24.15 -10.28 26.71
N VAL A 166 -24.29 -9.08 27.30
CA VAL A 166 -23.27 -8.37 28.08
C VAL A 166 -23.24 -8.96 29.48
N THR A 167 -22.09 -9.47 29.91
CA THR A 167 -21.83 -9.73 31.34
C THR A 167 -21.21 -8.49 31.96
N ALA A 168 -21.84 -8.05 33.06
CA ALA A 168 -21.48 -6.86 33.81
C ALA A 168 -20.19 -7.04 34.61
N GLY A 169 -19.29 -6.06 34.53
CA GLY A 169 -18.05 -6.00 35.31
C GLY A 169 -17.75 -4.58 35.76
N LYS A 170 -18.11 -4.29 37.01
CA LYS A 170 -17.99 -3.04 37.78
C LYS A 170 -16.76 -2.17 37.46
N TYR A 171 -17.03 -0.90 37.17
CA TYR A 171 -16.06 0.20 37.24
C TYR A 171 -15.58 0.37 38.68
N ARG A 172 -14.26 0.32 38.89
CA ARG A 172 -13.61 0.83 40.10
C ARG A 172 -12.56 1.86 39.67
N CYS A 173 -12.82 3.11 40.02
CA CYS A 173 -11.92 4.24 39.86
C CYS A 173 -10.67 4.04 40.71
N TYR A 174 -9.50 4.39 40.18
CA TYR A 174 -8.28 4.66 40.97
C TYR A 174 -7.77 6.06 40.63
N GLU A 175 -8.18 6.97 41.50
CA GLU A 175 -7.43 8.04 42.16
C GLU A 175 -6.04 8.41 41.62
N ALA A 176 -5.86 9.72 41.44
CA ALA A 176 -4.61 10.39 41.13
C ALA A 176 -3.68 10.48 42.36
N ARG A 177 -2.38 10.22 42.17
CA ARG A 177 -1.27 10.87 42.91
C ARG A 177 0.08 10.71 42.19
N SER A 178 0.71 11.84 41.86
CA SER A 178 2.10 12.01 41.34
C SER A 178 3.16 11.84 42.46
N PRO A 179 4.48 12.21 42.34
CA PRO A 179 5.48 12.23 41.24
C PRO A 179 6.90 11.67 41.65
N ARG A 180 7.86 11.72 40.70
CA ARG A 180 9.35 11.74 40.82
C ARG A 180 10.12 10.39 40.91
N ARG A 181 11.07 10.18 39.99
CA ARG A 181 12.51 10.47 40.22
C ARG A 181 13.35 10.26 38.95
N PHE A 182 14.13 11.29 38.64
CA PHE A 182 15.23 11.28 37.67
C PHE A 182 16.37 10.41 38.21
N HIS A 183 16.97 9.57 37.35
CA HIS A 183 18.28 8.99 37.61
C HIS A 183 19.35 9.79 36.88
N HIS A 184 20.26 10.34 37.68
CA HIS A 184 21.47 11.05 37.29
C HIS A 184 22.57 10.00 37.02
N VAL A 185 23.23 10.07 35.86
CA VAL A 185 24.43 9.29 35.54
C VAL A 185 25.65 10.14 35.96
N PRO A 186 26.70 9.59 36.63
CA PRO A 186 27.90 10.34 36.95
C PRO A 186 28.88 10.37 35.76
N GLN A 187 29.46 11.54 35.56
CA GLN A 187 30.51 11.85 34.61
C GLN A 187 31.87 11.39 35.19
N ARG A 188 32.67 10.64 34.42
CA ARG A 188 34.00 10.17 34.82
C ARG A 188 35.06 11.01 34.10
N ASN A 189 35.75 11.88 34.84
CA ASN A 189 36.93 12.61 34.38
C ASN A 189 38.16 11.69 34.39
N ASN A 190 38.94 11.69 33.31
CA ASN A 190 40.31 11.23 33.29
C ASN A 190 41.18 12.38 32.77
N SER A 191 42.07 12.86 33.63
CA SER A 191 43.21 13.72 33.31
C SER A 191 44.46 12.98 33.76
N HIS A 192 45.40 12.78 32.84
CA HIS A 192 46.79 12.46 33.11
C HIS A 192 47.65 13.06 32.00
#